data_AF-A0A524AIJ6-F1
#
_entry.id   AF-A0A524AIJ6-F1
#
_cell.length_a   1.000
_cell.length_b   1.000
_cell.length_c   1.000
_cell.angle_alpha   90.00
_cell.angle_beta   90.00
_cell.angle_gamma   90.00
#
_symmetry.space_group_name_H-M   'P 1'
#
loop_
_entity.id
_entity.type
_entity.pdbx_description
1 polymer ?
#
loop_
_entity_poly.entity_id
_entity_poly.type
_entity_poly.pdbx_seq_one_letter_code
_entity_poly.pdbx_strand_id
1 'polypeptide(L)' 'MSGRYLLDTNIIIALFASDTAVKDNLAKAKVFVPAIAIGELYFGARKSGRAWSP' A
#
# COMPACT_ATOMS: atom_id res chain seq x y z
N MET A 1 -14.55 -2.61 14.22
CA MET A 1 -13.41 -3.46 14.66
C MET A 1 -12.23 -2.55 14.97
N SER A 2 -11.86 -2.40 16.25
CA SER A 2 -10.72 -1.59 16.70
C SER A 2 -9.40 -2.36 16.61
N GLY A 3 -9.11 -2.92 15.43
CA GLY A 3 -7.88 -3.65 15.17
C GLY A 3 -6.71 -2.73 14.81
N ARG A 4 -5.50 -3.16 15.17
CA ARG A 4 -4.24 -2.62 14.65
C ARG A 4 -3.76 -3.56 13.55
N TYR A 5 -3.58 -3.04 12.33
CA TYR A 5 -3.23 -3.86 11.17
C TYR A 5 -1.85 -3.49 10.64
N LEU A 6 -1.06 -4.49 10.30
CA LEU A 6 0.18 -4.32 9.55
C LEU A 6 -0.14 -4.55 8.07
N LEU A 7 0.20 -3.59 7.21
CA LEU A 7 -0.12 -3.68 5.80
C LEU A 7 0.85 -4.61 5.06
N ASP A 8 0.29 -5.44 4.19
CA ASP A 8 1.03 -6.13 3.15
C ASP A 8 1.26 -5.20 1.95
N THR A 9 2.30 -5.48 1.16
CA THR A 9 2.66 -4.71 -0.03
C THR A 9 1.52 -4.67 -1.05
N ASN A 10 0.76 -5.76 -1.22
CA ASN A 10 -0.37 -5.77 -2.17
C ASN A 10 -1.48 -4.81 -1.78
N ILE A 11 -1.74 -4.63 -0.47
CA ILE A 11 -2.74 -3.67 0.01
C ILE A 11 -2.30 -2.23 -0.27
N ILE A 12 -1.01 -1.95 -0.15
CA ILE A 12 -0.46 -0.62 -0.48
C ILE A 12 -0.52 -0.37 -1.99
N ILE A 13 -0.24 -1.38 -2.81
CA ILE A 13 -0.40 -1.29 -4.28
C ILE A 13 -1.87 -1.03 -4.66
N ALA A 14 -2.82 -1.74 -4.05
CA ALA A 14 -4.24 -1.53 -4.29
C ALA A 14 -4.70 -0.12 -3.85
N LEU A 15 -4.14 0.40 -2.75
CA LEU A 15 -4.36 1.78 -2.32
C LEU A 15 -3.86 2.79 -3.39
N PHE A 16 -2.66 2.57 -3.95
CA PHE A 16 -2.14 3.40 -5.05
C PHE A 16 -2.99 3.28 -6.33
N ALA A 17 -3.57 2.11 -6.59
CA ALA A 17 -4.54 1.88 -7.67
C ALA A 17 -5.93 2.49 -7.39
N SER A 18 -6.08 3.22 -6.28
CA SER A 18 -7.32 3.88 -5.86
C SER A 18 -8.50 2.94 -5.57
N ASP A 19 -8.22 1.69 -5.19
CA ASP A 19 -9.26 0.72 -4.80
C ASP A 19 -10.14 1.26 -3.66
N THR A 20 -11.45 1.38 -3.92
CA THR A 20 -12.43 1.95 -2.99
C THR A 20 -12.61 1.09 -1.74
N ALA A 21 -12.65 -0.23 -1.88
CA ALA A 21 -12.84 -1.13 -0.75
C ALA A 21 -11.65 -1.05 0.21
N VAL A 22 -10.42 -0.96 -0.33
CA VAL A 22 -9.22 -0.75 0.49
C VAL A 22 -9.29 0.59 1.21
N LYS A 23 -9.60 1.69 0.52
CA LYS A 23 -9.72 3.03 1.13
C LYS A 23 -10.74 3.07 2.27
N ASP A 24 -11.93 2.51 2.07
CA ASP A 24 -13.01 2.54 3.06
C ASP A 24 -12.68 1.74 4.31
N ASN A 25 -11.93 0.64 4.18
CA ASN A 25 -11.47 -0.16 5.31
C ASN A 25 -10.32 0.53 6.05
N LEU A 26 -9.34 1.08 5.32
CA LEU A 26 -8.21 1.79 5.92
C LEU A 26 -8.62 3.06 6.66
N ALA A 27 -9.64 3.79 6.16
CA ALA A 27 -10.16 5.00 6.81
C ALA A 27 -10.72 4.76 8.23
N LYS A 28 -11.05 3.51 8.56
CA LYS A 28 -11.68 3.12 9.84
C LYS A 28 -10.71 2.37 10.76
N ALA A 29 -9.46 2.18 10.35
CA ALA A 29 -8.51 1.29 11.01
C ALA A 29 -7.20 1.98 11.38
N LYS A 30 -6.56 1.54 12.47
CA LYS A 30 -5.20 1.95 12.79
C LYS A 30 -4.24 1.02 12.05
N VAL A 31 -3.44 1.57 11.14
CA VAL A 31 -2.57 0.79 10.27
C VAL A 31 -1.11 1.16 10.42
N PHE A 32 -0.23 0.19 10.15
CA PHE A 32 1.22 0.30 10.22
C PHE A 32 1.80 -0.21 8.91
N VAL A 33 2.88 0.40 8.44
CA VAL A 33 3.62 -0.04 7.25
C VAL A 33 4.92 -0.69 7.69
N PRO A 34 5.15 -1.97 7.38
CA PRO A 34 6.45 -2.61 7.64
C PRO A 34 7.54 -1.96 6.78
N ALA A 35 8.75 -1.80 7.33
CA ALA A 35 9.89 -1.28 6.58
C ALA A 35 10.25 -2.16 5.35
N ILE A 36 9.98 -3.46 5.41
CA ILE A 36 10.18 -4.40 4.30
C ILE A 36 9.31 -4.03 3.09
N ALA A 37 8.05 -3.64 3.33
CA ALA A 37 7.14 -3.24 2.27
C ALA A 37 7.64 -2.03 1.49
N ILE A 38 8.39 -1.12 2.12
CA ILE A 38 9.03 0.02 1.45
C ILE A 38 10.07 -0.47 0.43
N GLY A 39 10.89 -1.46 0.81
CA GLY A 39 11.89 -2.05 -0.09
C GLY A 39 11.24 -2.77 -1.29
N GLU A 40 10.17 -3.51 -1.05
CA GLU A 40 9.41 -4.20 -2.10
C GLU A 40 8.75 -3.21 -3.08
N LEU A 41 8.13 -2.14 -2.55
CA LEU A 41 7.54 -1.08 -3.36
C LEU A 41 8.61 -0.37 -4.21
N TYR A 42 9.78 -0.05 -3.63
CA TYR A 42 10.88 0.58 -4.36
C TYR A 42 11.38 -0.32 -5.49
N PHE A 43 11.63 -1.60 -5.19
CA PHE A 43 12.06 -2.57 -6.19
C PHE A 43 11.02 -2.75 -7.30
N GLY A 44 9.75 -2.90 -6.92
CA GLY A 44 8.63 -3.03 -7.85
C GLY A 44 8.47 -1.83 -8.77
N ALA A 45 8.53 -0.61 -8.21
CA ALA A 45 8.47 0.63 -8.99
C ALA A 45 9.63 0.71 -10.00
N ARG A 46 10.87 0.47 -9.54
CA ARG A 46 12.06 0.49 -10.41
C ARG A 46 12.02 -0.57 -11.52
N LYS A 47 11.51 -1.77 -11.22
CA LYS A 47 11.40 -2.87 -12.19
C LYS A 47 10.25 -2.68 -13.18
N SER A 48 9.17 -1.98 -12.80
CA SER A 48 7.94 -1.87 -13.58
C SER A 48 8.10 -1.17 -14.94
N GLY A 49 9.20 -0.45 -15.17
CA GLY A 49 9.44 0.30 -16.40
C GLY A 49 8.47 1.47 -16.64
N ARG A 50 7.59 1.77 -15.68
CA ARG A 50 6.66 2.90 -15.75
C ARG A 50 7.42 4.19 -15.44
N ALA A 51 7.40 5.12 -16.38
CA ALA A 51 7.89 6.47 -16.12
C ALA A 51 7.00 7.11 -15.04
N TRP A 52 7.62 7.73 -14.04
CA TRP A 52 6.89 8.53 -13.07
C TRP A 52 6.30 9.75 -13.79
N SER A 53 4.97 9.84 -13.85
CA SER A 53 4.25 11.03 -14.30
C SER A 53 3.70 11.77 -13.08
N PRO A 54 4.12 13.02 -12.83
CA PRO A 54 3.67 13.82 -11.69
C PRO A 54 2.21 14.28 -11.80
#